data_AF-A0A966IPL6-F1
#
_entry.id   AF-A0A966IPL6-F1
#
_cell.length_a   1.000
_cell.length_b   1.000
_cell.length_c   1.000
_cell.angle_alpha   90.00
_cell.angle_beta   90.00
_cell.angle_gamma   90.00
#
_symmetry.space_group_name_H-M   'P 1'
#
loop_
_entity.id
_entity.type
_entity.pdbx_description
1 polymer ?
#
loop_
_entity_poly.entity_id
_entity_poly.type
_entity_poly.pdbx_seq_one_letter_code
_entity_poly.pdbx_strand_id
1 'polypeptide(L)'
;LAETTPGPLILVTEFVGFLAAFKQAGIIAGIAGAAIALWATFVPCFLWIFAGAPYLDWLTHQPRLEGALASIMAAVVGVIANLFVWFTLHLMFAKTDIMAFGMIRVLLPDLASFDFRVIGITALCAWLAFGRNVGIFWLLGIAALAGAATSHIFP
;
A
#
# COMPACT_ATOMS: atom_id res chain seq x y z
N LEU A 1 -19.56 11.67 -1.51
CA LEU A 1 -19.21 12.85 -0.68
C LEU A 1 -18.08 12.62 0.34
N ALA A 2 -17.50 11.41 0.42
CA ALA A 2 -16.13 11.17 0.94
C ALA A 2 -15.08 11.14 -0.20
N GLU A 3 -15.52 11.44 -1.44
CA GLU A 3 -14.75 11.37 -2.69
C GLU A 3 -14.26 12.76 -3.17
N THR A 4 -14.38 13.79 -2.33
CA THR A 4 -13.98 15.17 -2.69
C THR A 4 -12.70 15.63 -2.01
N THR A 5 -12.12 14.82 -1.12
CA THR A 5 -10.76 15.03 -0.61
C THR A 5 -9.82 14.17 -1.46
N PRO A 6 -8.88 14.75 -2.23
CA PRO A 6 -7.89 13.96 -2.94
C PRO A 6 -7.24 12.99 -1.97
N GLY A 7 -7.21 11.70 -2.34
CA GLY A 7 -6.73 10.66 -1.45
C GLY A 7 -5.29 10.90 -1.00
N PRO A 8 -4.82 10.24 0.08
CA PRO A 8 -3.48 10.45 0.63
C PRO A 8 -2.36 10.31 -0.40
N LEU A 9 -2.52 9.41 -1.37
CA LEU A 9 -1.54 9.19 -2.45
C LEU A 9 -1.33 10.45 -3.30
N ILE A 10 -2.41 11.13 -3.70
CA ILE A 10 -2.34 12.30 -4.58
C ILE A 10 -1.66 13.46 -3.84
N LEU A 11 -2.05 13.71 -2.59
CA LEU A 11 -1.43 14.73 -1.74
C LEU A 11 0.08 14.49 -1.56
N VAL A 12 0.49 13.23 -1.37
CA VAL A 12 1.91 12.87 -1.28
C VAL A 12 2.61 13.12 -2.62
N THR A 13 2.03 12.73 -3.76
CA THR A 13 2.65 12.97 -5.08
C THR A 13 2.76 14.46 -5.41
N GLU A 14 1.76 15.26 -5.06
CA GLU A 14 1.77 16.72 -5.23
C GLU A 14 2.88 17.36 -4.38
N PHE A 15 2.99 16.95 -3.12
CA PHE A 15 4.04 17.40 -2.22
C PHE A 15 5.44 16.99 -2.70
N VAL A 16 5.61 15.77 -3.19
CA VAL A 16 6.88 15.30 -3.77
C VAL A 16 7.22 16.10 -5.03
N GLY A 17 6.24 16.36 -5.89
CA GLY A 17 6.40 17.22 -7.08
C GLY A 17 6.80 18.65 -6.71
N PHE A 18 6.18 19.22 -5.67
CA PHE A 18 6.54 20.52 -5.11
C PHE A 18 8.00 20.53 -4.64
N LEU A 19 8.39 19.57 -3.79
CA LEU A 19 9.74 19.52 -3.24
C LEU A 19 10.81 19.33 -4.33
N ALA A 20 10.53 18.50 -5.33
CA ALA A 20 11.46 18.24 -6.43
C ALA A 20 11.80 19.51 -7.22
N ALA A 21 10.80 20.35 -7.51
CA ALA A 21 10.98 21.59 -8.26
C ALA A 21 11.38 22.77 -7.36
N PHE A 22 10.91 22.81 -6.11
CA PHE A 22 11.29 23.81 -5.11
C PHE A 22 12.80 23.84 -4.87
N LYS A 23 13.43 22.67 -4.79
CA LYS A 23 14.89 22.53 -4.63
C LYS A 23 15.69 23.13 -5.80
N GLN A 24 15.09 23.27 -6.98
CA GLN A 24 15.79 23.76 -8.17
C GLN A 24 15.68 25.28 -8.33
N ALA A 25 14.49 25.86 -8.10
CA ALA A 25 14.24 27.26 -8.41
C ALA A 25 13.22 27.96 -7.49
N GLY A 26 13.09 27.47 -6.24
CA GLY A 26 12.30 28.12 -5.19
C GLY A 26 10.79 27.94 -5.33
N ILE A 27 10.01 28.79 -4.66
CA ILE A 27 8.56 28.61 -4.45
C ILE A 27 7.78 28.52 -5.76
N ILE A 28 8.08 29.37 -6.74
CA ILE A 28 7.36 29.39 -8.03
C ILE A 28 7.58 28.07 -8.78
N ALA A 29 8.81 27.57 -8.80
CA ALA A 29 9.11 26.28 -9.39
C ALA A 29 8.44 25.14 -8.61
N GLY A 30 8.39 25.21 -7.29
CA GLY A 30 7.64 24.27 -6.46
C GLY A 30 6.15 24.21 -6.83
N ILE A 31 5.49 25.35 -6.96
CA ILE A 31 4.07 25.42 -7.37
C ILE A 31 3.90 24.84 -8.78
N ALA A 32 4.80 25.16 -9.71
CA ALA A 32 4.78 24.58 -11.05
C ALA A 32 4.98 23.06 -11.03
N GLY A 33 5.88 22.54 -10.20
CA GLY A 33 6.10 21.11 -10.02
C GLY A 33 4.88 20.37 -9.47
N ALA A 34 4.21 20.96 -8.47
CA ALA A 34 2.93 20.47 -7.95
C ALA A 34 1.84 20.45 -9.04
N ALA A 35 1.71 21.54 -9.80
CA ALA A 35 0.75 21.65 -10.90
C ALA A 35 1.01 20.61 -12.01
N ILE A 36 2.27 20.35 -12.36
CA ILE A 36 2.65 19.31 -13.32
C ILE A 36 2.32 17.93 -12.77
N ALA A 37 2.57 17.66 -11.49
CA ALA A 37 2.23 16.37 -10.87
C ALA A 37 0.71 16.12 -10.89
N LEU A 38 -0.10 17.14 -10.57
CA LEU A 38 -1.56 17.10 -10.69
C LEU A 38 -2.00 16.87 -12.15
N TRP A 39 -1.44 17.63 -13.08
CA TRP A 39 -1.78 17.51 -14.50
C TRP A 39 -1.48 16.11 -15.04
N ALA A 40 -0.27 15.61 -14.77
CA ALA A 40 0.21 14.32 -15.27
C ALA A 40 -0.58 13.12 -14.70
N THR A 41 -1.16 13.27 -13.51
CA THR A 41 -1.97 12.21 -12.88
C THR A 41 -3.44 12.29 -13.26
N PHE A 42 -4.03 13.49 -13.23
CA PHE A 42 -5.47 13.64 -13.46
C PHE A 42 -5.87 13.73 -14.92
N VAL A 43 -5.15 14.50 -15.75
CA VAL A 43 -5.58 14.77 -17.13
C VAL A 43 -5.59 13.50 -17.97
N PRO A 44 -4.53 12.66 -17.98
CA PRO A 44 -4.56 11.40 -18.73
C PRO A 44 -5.65 10.46 -18.22
N CYS A 45 -5.78 10.27 -16.91
CA CYS A 45 -6.77 9.37 -16.33
C CYS A 45 -8.21 9.79 -16.68
N PHE A 46 -8.54 11.08 -16.53
CA PHE A 46 -9.87 11.57 -16.90
C PHE A 46 -10.13 11.50 -18.40
N LEU A 47 -9.11 11.76 -19.23
CA LEU A 47 -9.23 11.60 -20.67
C LEU A 47 -9.61 10.16 -21.03
N TRP A 48 -8.98 9.16 -20.43
CA TRP A 48 -9.32 7.76 -20.65
C TRP A 48 -10.69 7.37 -20.10
N ILE A 49 -11.07 7.90 -18.94
CA ILE A 49 -12.41 7.67 -18.37
C ILE A 49 -13.49 8.22 -19.30
N PHE A 50 -13.37 9.46 -19.76
CA PHE A 50 -14.36 10.06 -20.66
C PHE A 50 -14.35 9.43 -22.05
N ALA A 51 -13.18 9.06 -22.56
CA ALA A 51 -13.06 8.33 -23.83
C ALA A 51 -13.67 6.92 -23.73
N GLY A 52 -13.51 6.23 -22.59
CA GLY A 52 -14.01 4.87 -22.35
C GLY A 52 -15.48 4.80 -21.91
N ALA A 53 -15.99 5.84 -21.24
CA ALA A 53 -17.35 5.92 -20.72
C ALA A 53 -18.45 5.51 -21.72
N PRO A 54 -18.50 6.02 -22.97
CA PRO A 54 -19.56 5.64 -23.91
C PRO A 54 -19.51 4.17 -24.35
N TYR A 55 -18.38 3.49 -24.15
CA TYR A 55 -18.21 2.08 -24.53
C TYR A 55 -18.51 1.12 -23.37
N LEU A 56 -18.58 1.61 -22.12
CA LEU A 56 -18.79 0.76 -20.93
C LEU A 56 -20.11 -0.03 -20.98
N ASP A 57 -21.18 0.58 -21.47
CA ASP A 57 -22.49 -0.11 -21.60
C ASP A 57 -22.39 -1.32 -22.55
N TRP A 58 -21.69 -1.16 -23.67
CA TRP A 58 -21.47 -2.27 -24.61
C TRP A 58 -20.52 -3.34 -24.04
N LEU A 59 -19.46 -2.92 -23.34
CA LEU A 59 -18.49 -3.85 -22.73
C LEU A 59 -19.13 -4.72 -21.63
N THR A 60 -20.03 -4.16 -20.83
CA THR A 60 -20.67 -4.85 -19.70
C THR A 60 -21.79 -5.81 -20.13
N HIS A 61 -22.38 -5.63 -21.31
CA HIS A 61 -23.36 -6.57 -21.87
C HIS A 61 -22.73 -7.81 -22.54
N GLN A 62 -21.40 -7.87 -22.64
CA GLN A 62 -20.69 -9.00 -23.25
C GLN A 62 -20.11 -9.94 -22.18
N PRO A 63 -20.62 -11.17 -22.03
CA PRO A 63 -20.25 -12.06 -20.93
C PRO A 63 -18.76 -12.45 -20.91
N ARG A 64 -18.08 -12.41 -22.07
CA ARG A 64 -16.62 -12.66 -22.15
C ARG A 64 -15.78 -11.51 -21.58
N LEU A 65 -16.23 -10.26 -21.75
CA LEU A 65 -15.49 -9.09 -21.26
C LEU A 65 -15.74 -8.86 -19.77
N GLU A 66 -16.94 -9.17 -19.28
CA GLU A 66 -17.23 -9.20 -17.84
C GLU A 66 -16.31 -10.17 -17.09
N GLY A 67 -16.15 -11.40 -17.61
CA GLY A 67 -15.22 -12.38 -17.06
C GLY A 67 -13.76 -11.90 -17.07
N ALA A 68 -13.34 -11.18 -18.11
CA ALA A 68 -12.00 -10.60 -18.18
C ALA A 68 -11.79 -9.52 -17.11
N LEU A 69 -12.76 -8.61 -16.91
CA LEU A 69 -12.71 -7.59 -15.85
C LEU A 69 -12.65 -8.22 -14.46
N ALA A 70 -13.45 -9.26 -14.21
CA ALA A 70 -13.40 -10.02 -12.96
C ALA A 70 -12.02 -10.66 -12.74
N SER A 71 -11.39 -11.20 -13.79
CA SER A 71 -10.06 -11.79 -13.69
C SER A 71 -8.97 -10.75 -13.36
N ILE A 72 -9.09 -9.52 -13.87
CA ILE A 72 -8.19 -8.42 -13.53
C ILE A 72 -8.33 -8.06 -12.05
N MET A 73 -9.57 -7.94 -11.55
CA MET A 73 -9.82 -7.68 -10.13
C MET A 73 -9.26 -8.81 -9.25
N ALA A 74 -9.44 -10.07 -9.66
CA ALA A 74 -8.88 -11.22 -8.95
C ALA A 74 -7.34 -11.20 -8.94
N ALA A 75 -6.70 -10.81 -10.05
CA ALA A 75 -5.25 -10.66 -10.12
C ALA A 75 -4.75 -9.56 -9.17
N VAL A 76 -5.42 -8.41 -9.12
CA VAL A 76 -5.08 -7.31 -8.20
C VAL A 76 -5.19 -7.76 -6.74
N VAL A 77 -6.28 -8.44 -6.37
CA VAL A 77 -6.45 -9.02 -5.02
C VAL A 77 -5.35 -10.04 -4.72
N GLY A 78 -4.98 -10.87 -5.70
CA GLY A 78 -3.86 -11.81 -5.59
C GLY A 78 -2.52 -11.13 -5.34
N VAL A 79 -2.23 -10.02 -6.03
CA VAL A 79 -1.01 -9.22 -5.79
C VAL A 79 -1.01 -8.62 -4.39
N ILE A 80 -2.13 -8.07 -3.93
CA ILE A 80 -2.26 -7.53 -2.56
C ILE A 80 -2.05 -8.63 -1.53
N ALA A 81 -2.66 -9.81 -1.72
CA ALA A 81 -2.48 -10.96 -0.85
C ALA A 81 -1.03 -11.44 -0.81
N ASN A 82 -0.35 -11.47 -1.96
CA ASN A 82 1.07 -11.82 -2.03
C ASN A 82 1.95 -10.82 -1.26
N LEU A 83 1.72 -9.51 -1.44
CA LEU A 83 2.42 -8.48 -0.68
C LEU A 83 2.17 -8.61 0.82
N PHE A 84 0.93 -8.89 1.22
CA PHE A 84 0.57 -9.12 2.62
C PHE A 84 1.34 -10.31 3.23
N VAL A 85 1.42 -11.44 2.52
CA VAL A 85 2.20 -12.60 2.96
C VAL A 85 3.69 -12.25 3.06
N TRP A 86 4.23 -11.58 2.05
CA TRP A 86 5.63 -11.15 2.04
C TRP A 86 5.96 -10.25 3.23
N PHE A 87 5.12 -9.24 3.50
CA PHE A 87 5.28 -8.35 4.65
C PHE A 87 5.13 -9.09 5.97
N THR A 88 4.15 -9.98 6.12
CA THR A 88 3.94 -10.76 7.33
C THR A 88 5.16 -11.61 7.65
N LEU A 89 5.75 -12.26 6.64
CA LEU A 89 6.99 -13.02 6.82
C LEU A 89 8.15 -12.13 7.27
N HIS A 90 8.35 -10.97 6.63
CA HIS A 90 9.44 -10.05 7.03
C HIS A 90 9.20 -9.36 8.37
N LEU A 91 7.94 -9.25 8.81
CA LEU A 91 7.61 -8.72 10.13
C LEU A 91 7.81 -9.78 11.22
N MET A 92 7.42 -11.04 10.97
CA MET A 92 7.46 -12.10 11.98
C MET A 92 8.83 -12.76 12.13
N PHE A 93 9.72 -12.64 11.13
CA PHE A 93 11.04 -13.27 11.13
C PHE A 93 12.15 -12.21 11.00
N ALA A 94 13.06 -12.17 11.98
CA ALA A 94 14.15 -11.18 12.03
C ALA A 94 15.26 -11.45 10.99
N LYS A 95 15.33 -12.67 10.45
CA LYS A 95 16.22 -13.05 9.35
C LYS A 95 15.48 -13.88 8.30
N THR A 96 15.19 -13.27 7.16
CA THR A 96 14.70 -13.96 5.96
C THR A 96 15.88 -14.22 5.03
N ASP A 97 16.45 -15.41 5.10
CA ASP A 97 17.50 -15.83 4.18
C ASP A 97 16.90 -16.35 2.87
N ILE A 98 17.45 -15.90 1.73
CA ILE A 98 16.93 -16.26 0.40
C ILE A 98 17.71 -17.48 -0.08
N MET A 99 17.31 -18.68 0.35
CA MET A 99 17.88 -19.90 -0.22
C MET A 99 17.22 -20.21 -1.57
N ALA A 100 17.97 -19.95 -2.65
CA ALA A 100 17.55 -20.31 -3.99
C ALA A 100 17.71 -21.83 -4.21
N PHE A 101 16.60 -22.55 -4.37
CA PHE A 101 16.62 -23.94 -4.82
C PHE A 101 16.48 -23.97 -6.35
N GLY A 102 17.60 -23.78 -7.04
CA GLY A 102 17.64 -23.76 -8.51
C GLY A 102 16.77 -22.64 -9.11
N MET A 103 15.73 -23.00 -9.88
CA MET A 103 14.85 -22.04 -10.58
C MET A 103 13.72 -21.48 -9.70
N ILE A 104 13.57 -21.97 -8.46
CA ILE A 104 12.55 -21.53 -7.50
C ILE A 104 13.26 -20.89 -6.32
N ARG A 105 13.13 -19.56 -6.19
CA ARG A 105 13.56 -18.84 -4.98
C ARG A 105 12.48 -19.02 -3.93
N VAL A 106 12.68 -19.97 -3.02
CA VAL A 106 11.81 -20.16 -1.87
C VAL A 106 12.43 -19.40 -0.71
N LEU A 107 11.67 -18.44 -0.16
CA LEU A 107 12.00 -17.82 1.11
C LEU A 107 11.85 -18.91 2.17
N LEU A 108 12.94 -19.52 2.63
CA LEU A 108 12.91 -20.40 3.81
C LEU A 108 13.15 -19.52 5.03
N PRO A 109 12.11 -19.13 5.79
CA PRO A 109 12.29 -18.46 7.06
C PRO A 109 13.02 -19.42 8.02
N ASP A 110 14.16 -18.97 8.55
CA ASP A 110 14.87 -19.71 9.59
C ASP A 110 14.03 -19.69 10.87
N LEU A 111 13.54 -20.87 11.26
CA LEU A 111 12.70 -21.12 12.44
C LEU A 111 13.41 -20.72 13.76
N ALA A 112 14.72 -20.45 13.73
CA ALA A 112 15.49 -20.00 14.89
C ALA A 112 15.43 -18.48 15.13
N SER A 113 14.92 -17.67 14.18
CA SER A 113 14.80 -16.21 14.28
C SER A 113 13.39 -15.71 14.65
N PHE A 114 12.62 -16.57 15.32
CA PHE A 114 11.28 -16.30 15.81
C PHE A 114 11.29 -15.24 16.93
N ASP A 115 10.84 -14.02 16.62
CA ASP A 115 10.65 -12.99 17.65
C ASP A 115 9.22 -13.07 18.22
N PHE A 116 9.07 -13.78 19.35
CA PHE A 116 7.81 -13.91 20.09
C PHE A 116 7.18 -12.54 20.45
N ARG A 117 7.96 -11.45 20.49
CA ARG A 117 7.48 -10.09 20.79
C ARG A 117 6.60 -9.55 19.68
N VAL A 118 7.02 -9.71 18.43
CA VAL A 118 6.27 -9.22 17.27
C VAL A 118 4.94 -9.95 17.15
N ILE A 119 4.92 -11.26 17.39
CA ILE A 119 3.69 -12.06 17.40
C ILE A 119 2.72 -11.56 18.48
N GLY A 120 3.22 -11.30 19.69
CA GLY A 120 2.40 -10.79 20.79
C GLY A 120 1.77 -9.43 20.46
N ILE A 121 2.54 -8.51 19.89
CA ILE A 121 2.05 -7.19 19.48
C ILE A 121 1.08 -7.31 18.31
N THR A 122 1.38 -8.11 17.29
CA THR A 122 0.49 -8.33 16.13
C THR A 122 -0.81 -9.01 16.53
N ALA A 123 -0.78 -10.01 17.40
CA ALA A 123 -1.98 -10.68 17.90
C ALA A 123 -2.84 -9.74 18.76
N LEU A 124 -2.22 -8.92 19.61
CA LEU A 124 -2.92 -7.91 20.39
C LEU A 124 -3.58 -6.86 19.48
N CYS A 125 -2.86 -6.36 18.48
CA CYS A 125 -3.41 -5.41 17.49
C CYS A 125 -4.52 -6.04 16.64
N ALA A 126 -4.37 -7.29 16.20
CA ALA A 126 -5.40 -8.01 15.45
C ALA A 126 -6.66 -8.22 16.30
N TRP A 127 -6.50 -8.59 17.57
CA TRP A 127 -7.62 -8.74 18.50
C TRP A 127 -8.32 -7.40 18.78
N LEU A 128 -7.58 -6.31 18.94
CA LEU A 128 -8.15 -4.97 19.14
C LEU A 128 -8.85 -4.44 17.88
N ALA A 129 -8.31 -4.74 16.69
CA ALA A 129 -8.90 -4.34 15.41
C ALA A 129 -10.22 -5.07 15.16
N PHE A 130 -10.23 -6.41 15.26
CA PHE A 130 -11.42 -7.21 14.97
C PHE A 130 -12.45 -7.24 16.11
N GLY A 131 -12.00 -7.18 17.37
CA GLY A 131 -12.87 -7.29 18.53
C GLY A 131 -13.54 -5.98 18.96
N ARG A 132 -12.88 -4.83 18.74
CA ARG A 132 -13.37 -3.52 19.23
C ARG A 132 -13.48 -2.44 18.15
N ASN A 133 -13.22 -2.74 16.87
CA ASN A 133 -13.21 -1.78 15.77
C ASN A 133 -12.48 -0.47 16.12
N VAL A 134 -11.36 -0.59 16.83
CA VAL A 134 -10.58 0.58 17.27
C VAL A 134 -10.04 1.29 16.03
N GLY A 135 -10.19 2.61 15.96
CA GLY A 135 -9.75 3.39 14.80
C GLY A 135 -8.27 3.18 14.47
N ILE A 136 -7.93 3.18 13.17
CA ILE A 136 -6.58 2.93 12.63
C ILE A 136 -5.51 3.80 13.33
N PHE A 137 -5.85 5.05 13.66
CA PHE A 137 -4.93 5.96 14.35
C PHE A 137 -4.50 5.45 15.74
N TRP A 138 -5.43 4.86 16.50
CA TRP A 138 -5.15 4.28 17.82
C TRP A 138 -4.40 2.96 17.74
N LEU A 139 -4.71 2.12 16.75
CA LEU A 139 -3.96 0.89 16.48
C LEU A 139 -2.49 1.20 16.16
N LEU A 140 -2.23 2.20 15.31
CA LEU A 140 -0.89 2.65 14.99
C LEU A 140 -0.17 3.24 16.21
N GLY A 141 -0.87 4.03 17.03
CA GLY A 141 -0.32 4.58 18.27
C GLY A 141 0.08 3.49 19.28
N ILE A 142 -0.77 2.49 19.50
CA ILE A 142 -0.49 1.37 20.41
C ILE A 142 0.65 0.50 19.86
N ALA A 143 0.67 0.22 18.55
CA ALA A 143 1.74 -0.55 17.91
C ALA A 143 3.09 0.18 18.02
N ALA A 144 3.13 1.49 17.79
CA ALA A 144 4.34 2.30 17.92
C ALA A 144 4.84 2.37 19.37
N LEU A 145 3.94 2.54 20.34
CA LEU A 145 4.29 2.56 21.76
C LEU A 145 4.77 1.19 22.26
N ALA A 146 4.11 0.11 21.84
CA ALA A 146 4.53 -1.25 22.17
C ALA A 146 5.88 -1.61 21.54
N GLY A 147 6.11 -1.18 20.29
CA GLY A 147 7.41 -1.31 19.62
C GLY A 147 8.52 -0.53 20.31
N ALA A 148 8.28 0.73 20.68
CA ALA A 148 9.26 1.56 21.39
C ALA A 148 9.54 1.07 22.82
N ALA A 149 8.52 0.56 23.53
CA ALA A 149 8.70 -0.03 24.85
C ALA A 149 9.53 -1.31 24.81
N THR A 150 9.34 -2.14 23.77
CA THR A 150 10.07 -3.41 23.63
C THR A 150 11.51 -3.23 23.14
N SER A 151 11.81 -2.18 22.37
CA SER A 151 13.18 -1.84 21.96
C SER A 151 14.04 -1.24 23.08
N HIS A 152 13.43 -0.60 24.08
CA HIS A 152 14.17 -0.05 25.23
C HIS A 152 14.52 -1.08 26.32
N ILE A 153 13.85 -2.24 26.34
CA ILE A 153 13.99 -3.21 27.44
C ILE A 153 15.05 -4.29 27.13
N PHE A 154 15.39 -4.55 25.87
CA PHE A 154 16.50 -5.44 25.50
C PHE A 154 17.17 -4.94 24.21
N PRO A 155 18.46 -4.57 24.23
CA PRO A 155 19.22 -4.20 23.03
C PRO A 155 19.48 -5.39 22.11
#